data_AF-A0A2L2XN20-F1
#
_entry.id   AF-A0A2L2XN20-F1
#
_cell.length_a   1.000
_cell.length_b   1.000
_cell.length_c   1.000
_cell.angle_alpha   90.00
_cell.angle_beta   90.00
_cell.angle_gamma   90.00
#
_symmetry.space_group_name_H-M   'P 1'
#
loop_
_entity.id
_entity.type
_entity.pdbx_description
1 polymer ?
#
loop_
_entity_poly.entity_id
_entity_poly.type
_entity_poly.pdbx_seq_one_letter_code
_entity_poly.pdbx_strand_id
1 'polypeptide(L)' 'MKTDSIFYRLFETFPESFFDLLNLPPETVNHYQFSSLEVKQLAFRLDGVFLPDNLNDPIYFVEVQFQKDGSSELTL' A
#
# COMPACT_ATOMS: atom_id res chain seq x y z
N MET A 1 -8.66 -7.82 10.10
CA MET A 1 -9.02 -7.91 8.67
C MET A 1 -8.32 -9.13 8.11
N LYS A 2 -9.00 -9.97 7.33
CA LYS A 2 -8.35 -11.07 6.62
C LYS A 2 -7.55 -10.39 5.53
N THR A 3 -6.26 -10.14 5.77
CA THR A 3 -5.39 -9.46 4.79
C THR A 3 -5.42 -10.31 3.54
N ASP A 4 -6.11 -9.84 2.51
CA ASP A 4 -6.15 -10.54 1.24
C ASP A 4 -4.74 -10.44 0.68
N SER A 5 -3.97 -11.50 0.90
CA SER A 5 -2.56 -11.62 0.54
C SER A 5 -2.28 -11.37 -0.95
N ILE A 6 -3.33 -11.22 -1.76
CA ILE A 6 -3.25 -10.90 -3.17
C ILE A 6 -2.64 -9.51 -3.43
N PHE A 7 -2.98 -8.48 -2.66
CA PHE A 7 -2.42 -7.14 -2.87
C PHE A 7 -0.98 -7.05 -2.37
N TYR A 8 -0.68 -7.70 -1.25
CA TYR A 8 0.70 -7.86 -0.80
C TYR A 8 1.55 -8.55 -1.89
N ARG A 9 1.08 -9.68 -2.43
CA ARG A 9 1.76 -10.40 -3.52
C ARG A 9 1.84 -9.56 -4.80
N LEU A 10 0.82 -8.76 -5.11
CA LEU A 10 0.81 -7.87 -6.26
C LEU A 10 1.95 -6.86 -6.16
N PHE A 11 2.07 -6.15 -5.04
CA PHE A 11 3.13 -5.17 -4.84
C PHE A 11 4.52 -5.80 -4.62
N GLU A 12 4.57 -7.03 -4.11
CA GLU A 12 5.82 -7.81 -4.04
C GLU A 12 6.31 -8.26 -5.43
N THR A 13 5.39 -8.56 -6.36
CA THR A 13 5.74 -9.02 -7.72
C THR A 13 5.89 -7.86 -8.70
N PHE A 14 5.07 -6.83 -8.57
CA PHE A 14 4.98 -5.66 -9.46
C PHE A 14 4.91 -4.36 -8.63
N PRO A 15 6.00 -3.99 -7.93
CA PRO A 15 6.04 -2.79 -7.09
C PRO A 15 5.83 -1.48 -7.88
N GLU A 16 6.17 -1.45 -9.17
CA GLU A 16 5.98 -0.31 -10.08
C GLU A 16 4.51 0.08 -10.23
N SER A 17 3.59 -0.90 -10.11
CA SER A 17 2.15 -0.68 -10.23
C SER A 17 1.62 0.32 -9.22
N PHE A 18 2.26 0.44 -8.05
CA PHE A 18 1.92 1.44 -7.05
C PHE A 18 2.20 2.87 -7.54
N PHE A 19 3.34 3.08 -8.19
CA PHE A 19 3.73 4.39 -8.73
C PHE A 19 2.91 4.76 -9.97
N ASP A 20 2.50 3.77 -10.76
CA ASP A 20 1.55 3.97 -11.86
C ASP A 20 0.20 4.51 -11.35
N LEU A 21 -0.31 3.98 -10.23
CA LEU A 21 -1.54 4.47 -9.60
C LEU A 21 -1.43 5.92 -9.10
N LEU A 22 -0.22 6.34 -8.72
CA LEU A 22 0.09 7.72 -8.32
C LEU A 22 0.38 8.62 -9.53
N ASN A 23 0.33 8.08 -10.75
CA ASN A 23 0.67 8.78 -11.98
C ASN A 23 2.13 9.33 -11.96
N LEU A 24 3.03 8.58 -11.30
CA LEU A 24 4.47 8.81 -11.26
C LEU A 24 5.16 7.89 -12.28
N PRO A 25 6.39 8.22 -12.72
CA PRO A 25 7.15 7.32 -13.57
C PRO A 25 7.34 5.95 -12.90
N PRO A 26 7.15 4.83 -13.61
CA PRO A 26 7.34 3.50 -13.03
C PRO A 26 8.79 3.29 -12.55
N GLU A 27 9.75 3.97 -13.18
CA GLU A 27 11.16 3.97 -12.77
C GLU A 27 11.38 4.55 -11.36
N THR A 28 10.42 5.31 -10.81
CA THR A 28 10.49 5.80 -9.43
C THR A 28 10.67 4.65 -8.45
N VAL A 29 10.10 3.47 -8.73
CA VAL A 29 10.26 2.27 -7.88
C VAL A 29 11.71 1.87 -7.64
N ASN A 30 12.62 2.19 -8.57
CA ASN A 30 14.04 1.84 -8.44
C ASN A 30 14.74 2.57 -7.29
N HIS A 31 14.11 3.61 -6.75
CA HIS A 31 14.59 4.37 -5.60
C HIS A 31 13.91 3.95 -4.30
N TYR A 32 13.12 2.87 -4.33
CA TYR A 32 12.27 2.43 -3.23
C TYR A 32 12.38 0.93 -2.97
N GLN A 33 12.30 0.57 -1.69
CA GLN A 33 12.22 -0.81 -1.23
C GLN A 33 10.84 -1.08 -0.66
N PHE A 34 10.15 -2.09 -1.20
CA PHE A 34 8.86 -2.55 -0.70
C PHE A 34 9.02 -3.53 0.47
N SER A 35 8.23 -3.36 1.53
CA SER A 35 8.20 -4.27 2.68
C SER A 35 6.86 -4.24 3.40
N SER A 36 6.51 -5.28 4.15
CA SER A 36 5.43 -5.22 5.15
C SER A 36 6.02 -4.90 6.53
N LEU A 37 5.61 -3.79 7.14
CA LEU A 37 6.05 -3.42 8.49
C LEU A 37 4.95 -3.70 9.53
N GLU A 38 5.33 -4.40 10.60
CA GLU A 38 4.54 -4.51 11.82
C GLU A 38 5.08 -3.53 12.87
N VAL A 39 4.31 -2.49 13.18
CA VAL A 39 4.69 -1.48 14.16
C VAL A 39 4.31 -1.98 15.55
N LYS A 40 5.29 -2.58 16.22
CA LYS A 40 5.13 -3.25 17.54
C LYS A 40 4.55 -2.35 18.64
N GLN A 41 4.80 -1.04 18.60
CA GLN A 41 4.37 -0.11 19.66
C GLN A 41 2.87 0.21 19.65
N LEU A 42 2.22 0.12 18.49
CA LEU A 42 0.81 0.48 18.31
C LEU A 42 -0.08 -0.72 17.93
N ALA A 43 0.50 -1.93 17.89
CA ALA A 43 -0.12 -3.14 17.33
C ALA A 43 -0.71 -2.90 15.92
N PHE A 44 -0.09 -1.99 15.16
CA PHE A 44 -0.54 -1.59 13.84
C PHE A 44 0.20 -2.40 12.79
N ARG A 45 -0.56 -3.05 11.90
CA ARG A 45 -0.03 -3.78 10.75
C ARG A 45 -0.34 -2.97 9.50
N LEU A 46 0.71 -2.55 8.80
CA LEU A 46 0.60 -1.95 7.49
C LEU A 46 0.58 -3.05 6.44
N ASP A 47 -0.29 -2.93 5.43
CA ASP A 47 -0.35 -3.89 4.34
C ASP A 47 0.91 -3.80 3.45
N GLY A 48 1.51 -2.61 3.37
CA GLY A 48 2.81 -2.39 2.74
C GLY A 48 3.41 -1.03 3.05
N VAL A 49 4.72 -0.91 2.86
CA VAL A 49 5.47 0.34 2.91
C VAL A 49 6.47 0.37 1.74
N PHE A 50 6.64 1.53 1.13
CA PHE A 50 7.76 1.82 0.23
C PHE A 50 8.72 2.77 0.95
N LEU A 51 9.91 2.26 1.27
CA LEU A 51 10.98 3.02 1.90
C LEU A 51 11.91 3.57 0.83
N PRO A 52 12.15 4.89 0.77
CA PRO A 52 13.09 5.45 -0.18
C PRO A 52 14.52 5.13 0.21
N ASP A 53 15.39 5.02 -0.80
CA ASP A 53 16.83 4.94 -0.59
C ASP A 53 17.43 6.28 -0.12
N ASN A 54 16.75 7.39 -0.43
CA ASN A 54 17.14 8.74 -0.03
C ASN A 54 16.22 9.28 1.07
N LEU A 55 16.82 9.80 2.15
CA LEU A 55 16.09 10.34 3.31
C LEU A 55 15.24 11.59 3.00
N ASN A 56 15.49 12.26 1.87
CA ASN A 56 14.71 13.43 1.45
C ASN A 56 13.44 13.06 0.67
N ASP A 57 13.32 11.82 0.22
CA ASP A 57 12.17 11.35 -0.53
C ASP A 57 11.04 10.89 0.41
N PRO A 58 9.77 10.97 -0.01
CA PRO A 58 8.65 10.59 0.84
C PRO A 58 8.61 9.09 1.09
N ILE A 59 8.22 8.68 2.29
CA ILE A 59 7.85 7.28 2.60
C ILE A 59 6.37 7.09 2.20
N TYR A 60 6.07 6.04 1.44
CA TYR A 60 4.69 5.70 1.12
C TYR A 60 4.17 4.55 1.99
N PHE A 61 3.02 4.76 2.60
CA PHE A 61 2.30 3.73 3.35
C PHE A 61 1.13 3.22 2.50
N VAL A 62 0.99 1.90 2.42
CA VAL A 62 -0.07 1.24 1.64
C VAL A 62 -1.00 0.51 2.60
N GLU A 63 -2.29 0.82 2.48
CA GLU A 63 -3.37 0.16 3.21
C GLU A 63 -4.52 -0.11 2.26
N VAL A 64 -4.92 -1.38 2.14
CA VAL A 64 -5.95 -1.81 1.22
C VAL A 64 -7.25 -1.97 1.98
N GLN A 65 -8.20 -1.08 1.69
CA GLN A 65 -9.50 -1.06 2.33
C GLN A 65 -10.58 -1.48 1.33
N PHE A 66 -11.36 -2.50 1.69
CA PHE A 66 -12.52 -2.90 0.90
C PHE A 66 -13.69 -1.97 1.19
N GLN A 67 -14.45 -1.62 0.15
CA GLN A 67 -15.74 -0.97 0.34
C GLN A 67 -16.62 -1.92 1.16
N LYS A 68 -17.16 -1.44 2.28
CA LYS A 68 -18.22 -2.19 2.98
C LYS A 68 -19.39 -2.29 2.02
N ASP A 69 -20.00 -3.46 1.92
CA ASP A 69 -21.23 -3.65 1.15
C ASP A 69 -22.22 -2.55 1.55
N GLY A 70 -22.48 -1.65 0.61
CA GLY A 70 -23.54 -0.68 0.76
C GLY A 70 -24.85 -1.45 0.69
N SER A 71 -25.43 -1.78 1.83
CA SER A 71 -26.88 -1.69 1.91
C SER A 71 -27.18 -0.22 1.68
N SER A 72 -27.56 0.11 0.44
CA SER A 72 -28.11 1.39 0.10
C SER A 72 -29.36 1.56 0.96
N GLU A 73 -29.24 2.19 2.12
CA GLU A 73 -30.39 2.88 2.72
C GLU A 73 -30.66 4.11 1.84
N LEU A 74 -31.27 3.84 0.69
CA LEU A 74 -32.16 4.77 0.03
C LEU A 74 -33.35 4.96 0.96
N THR A 75 -33.19 5.81 1.97
CA THR A 75 -34.34 6.39 2.65
C THR A 75 -34.77 7.59 1.81
N LEU A 76 -35.81 7.36 1.01
CA LEU A 76 -36.58 8.36 0.28
C LEU A 76 -37.15 9.43 1.23
#